data_AF-A0A7C2GFL2-F1
#
_entry.id   AF-A0A7C2GFL2-F1
#
_cell.length_a   1.000
_cell.length_b   1.000
_cell.length_c   1.000
_cell.angle_alpha   90.00
_cell.angle_beta   90.00
_cell.angle_gamma   90.00
#
_symmetry.space_group_name_H-M   'P 1'
#
loop_
_entity.id
_entity.type
_entity.pdbx_description
1 polymer ?
#
loop_
_entity_poly.entity_id
_entity_poly.type
_entity_poly.pdbx_seq_one_letter_code
_entity_poly.pdbx_strand_id
1 'polypeptide(L)'
;DLEPVPEGEEVVVEALAPITVYRTEGRTTSYFNPLNREFSLLVEANLNRKAQALGLEEGRLEVKPLRFRPRHKRLERYKETWVEGWMGRYRLRGAPHLLRLALLSGLGSKNSQGFGFVREVEGC
;
A
#
# COMPACT_ATOMS: atom_id res chain seq x y z
N ASP A 1 14.41 5.93 16.78
CA ASP A 1 14.46 6.97 15.74
C ASP A 1 13.21 6.89 14.90
N LEU A 2 12.35 7.91 14.99
CA LEU A 2 11.13 7.99 14.17
C LEU A 2 11.59 8.27 12.74
N GLU A 3 11.18 7.44 11.78
CA GLU A 3 11.44 7.70 10.36
C GLU A 3 10.98 9.13 10.02
N PRO A 4 11.78 9.88 9.23
CA PRO A 4 11.48 11.27 8.92
C PRO A 4 10.09 11.38 8.30
N VAL A 5 9.37 12.43 8.69
CA VAL A 5 8.06 12.74 8.11
C VAL A 5 8.31 13.30 6.71
N PRO A 6 7.59 12.82 5.68
CA PRO A 6 7.67 13.43 4.37
C PRO A 6 7.34 14.92 4.44
N GLU A 7 8.27 15.78 4.02
CA GLU A 7 8.08 17.24 4.02
C GLU A 7 7.22 17.73 2.84
N GLY A 8 6.71 16.81 1.99
CA GLY A 8 5.96 17.15 0.79
C GLY A 8 4.73 16.27 0.54
N GLU A 9 4.08 16.53 -0.59
CA GLU A 9 2.89 15.80 -1.06
C GLU A 9 3.25 14.59 -1.96
N GLU A 10 4.54 14.25 -2.06
CA GLU A 10 5.03 13.11 -2.83
C GLU A 10 6.17 12.40 -2.09
N VAL A 11 6.15 11.06 -2.12
CA VAL A 11 7.28 10.22 -1.72
C VAL A 11 7.45 9.04 -2.67
N VAL A 12 8.68 8.55 -2.78
CA VAL A 12 8.96 7.27 -3.40
C VAL A 12 9.21 6.25 -2.30
N VAL A 13 8.55 5.10 -2.41
CA VAL A 13 8.68 4.01 -1.45
C VAL A 13 9.07 2.70 -2.12
N GLU A 14 9.81 1.88 -1.40
CA GLU A 14 10.13 0.50 -1.74
C GLU A 14 9.36 -0.45 -0.83
N ALA A 15 8.62 -1.39 -1.43
CA ALA A 15 7.94 -2.44 -0.69
C ALA A 15 8.97 -3.44 -0.13
N LEU A 16 9.08 -3.51 1.19
CA LEU A 16 9.86 -4.51 1.91
C LEU A 16 9.04 -5.78 2.17
N ALA A 17 7.71 -5.66 2.16
CA ALA A 17 6.78 -6.77 2.14
C ALA A 17 5.72 -6.58 1.03
N PRO A 18 5.13 -7.66 0.48
CA PRO A 18 4.19 -7.55 -0.63
C PRO A 18 2.99 -6.70 -0.28
N ILE A 19 2.66 -5.73 -1.13
CA ILE A 19 1.44 -4.93 -0.97
C ILE A 19 0.28 -5.74 -1.54
N THR A 20 -0.64 -6.18 -0.68
CA THR A 20 -1.84 -6.92 -1.08
C THR A 20 -3.06 -6.02 -1.04
N VAL A 21 -3.82 -6.07 -2.13
CA VAL A 21 -5.05 -5.30 -2.30
C VAL A 21 -6.07 -6.24 -2.96
N TYR A 22 -7.23 -6.37 -2.34
CA TYR A 22 -8.27 -7.28 -2.82
C TYR A 22 -9.65 -6.77 -2.46
N ARG A 23 -10.65 -7.29 -3.17
CA ARG A 23 -12.07 -7.15 -2.85
C ARG A 23 -12.68 -8.54 -2.79
N THR A 24 -13.55 -8.75 -1.80
CA THR A 24 -14.33 -10.00 -1.70
C THR A 24 -15.78 -9.67 -2.02
N GLU A 25 -16.32 -10.33 -3.05
CA GLU A 25 -17.71 -10.23 -3.46
C GLU A 25 -18.36 -11.62 -3.35
N GLY A 26 -19.27 -11.78 -2.40
CA GLY A 26 -19.84 -13.07 -2.05
C GLY A 26 -18.76 -14.05 -1.59
N ARG A 27 -18.50 -15.10 -2.40
CA ARG A 27 -17.48 -16.13 -2.13
C ARG A 27 -16.18 -15.93 -2.92
N THR A 28 -16.11 -14.91 -3.76
CA THR A 28 -14.96 -14.70 -4.66
C THR A 28 -14.10 -13.57 -4.15
N THR A 29 -12.80 -13.83 -3.98
CA THR A 29 -11.79 -12.81 -3.66
C THR A 29 -10.96 -12.50 -4.89
N SER A 30 -11.03 -11.26 -5.35
CA SER A 30 -10.26 -10.76 -6.49
C SER A 30 -9.11 -9.90 -5.99
N TYR A 31 -7.88 -10.28 -6.35
CA TYR A 31 -6.67 -9.53 -6.05
C TYR A 31 -6.32 -8.59 -7.20
N PHE A 32 -5.83 -7.40 -6.88
CA PHE A 32 -5.52 -6.36 -7.86
C PHE A 32 -4.02 -6.16 -8.00
N ASN A 33 -3.58 -5.98 -9.25
CA ASN A 33 -2.19 -5.63 -9.54
C ASN A 33 -2.01 -4.10 -9.60
N PRO A 34 -0.78 -3.58 -9.39
CA PRO A 34 -0.49 -2.15 -9.40
C PRO A 34 -0.85 -1.34 -10.65
N LEU A 35 -1.07 -1.99 -11.81
CA LEU A 35 -1.51 -1.30 -13.02
C LEU A 35 -3.03 -1.12 -13.09
N ASN A 36 -3.77 -1.84 -12.26
CA ASN A 36 -5.22 -1.70 -12.17
C ASN A 36 -5.57 -0.45 -11.33
N ARG A 37 -6.47 0.39 -11.84
CA ARG A 37 -6.95 1.59 -11.14
C ARG A 37 -7.51 1.27 -9.75
N GLU A 38 -8.19 0.14 -9.59
CA GLU A 38 -8.72 -0.31 -8.30
C GLU A 38 -7.63 -0.48 -7.24
N PHE A 39 -6.39 -0.79 -7.64
CA PHE A 39 -5.28 -0.91 -6.70
C PHE A 39 -5.05 0.39 -5.93
N SER A 40 -4.91 1.51 -6.64
CA SER A 40 -4.71 2.82 -6.01
C SER A 40 -5.91 3.23 -5.16
N LEU A 41 -7.14 3.05 -5.68
CA LEU A 41 -8.36 3.43 -4.98
C LEU A 41 -8.55 2.63 -3.68
N LEU A 42 -8.27 1.34 -3.70
CA LEU A 42 -8.41 0.49 -2.52
C LEU A 42 -7.29 0.73 -1.50
N VAL A 43 -6.09 1.14 -1.93
CA VAL A 43 -5.02 1.57 -1.01
C VAL A 43 -5.38 2.89 -0.34
N GLU A 44 -5.88 3.87 -1.09
CA GLU A 44 -6.40 5.13 -0.56
C GLU A 44 -7.53 4.89 0.46
N ALA A 45 -8.55 4.13 0.08
CA ALA A 45 -9.66 3.77 0.97
C ALA A 45 -9.22 2.96 2.19
N ASN A 46 -8.14 2.18 2.08
CA ASN A 46 -7.56 1.49 3.24
C ASN A 46 -6.89 2.48 4.20
N LEU A 47 -6.06 3.41 3.71
CA LEU A 47 -5.42 4.40 4.56
C LEU A 47 -6.43 5.38 5.16
N ASN A 48 -7.45 5.80 4.43
CA ASN A 48 -8.49 6.67 4.96
C ASN A 48 -9.25 5.99 6.12
N ARG A 49 -9.54 4.68 6.02
CA ARG A 49 -10.11 3.94 7.16
C ARG A 49 -9.17 3.88 8.36
N LYS A 50 -7.86 3.75 8.14
CA LYS A 50 -6.86 3.81 9.23
C LYS A 50 -6.79 5.22 9.84
N ALA A 51 -6.84 6.26 9.02
CA ALA A 51 -6.83 7.66 9.46
C ALA A 51 -8.04 7.95 10.35
N GLN A 52 -9.24 7.60 9.89
CA GLN A 52 -10.49 7.71 10.66
C GLN A 52 -10.41 6.98 12.01
N ALA A 53 -9.89 5.73 12.02
CA ALA A 53 -9.73 4.96 13.25
C ALA A 53 -8.76 5.60 14.26
N LEU A 54 -7.87 6.49 13.80
CA LEU A 54 -6.94 7.27 14.60
C LEU A 54 -7.43 8.70 14.89
N GLY A 55 -8.66 9.06 14.47
CA GLY A 55 -9.20 10.41 14.61
C GLY A 55 -8.55 11.45 13.69
N LEU A 56 -7.88 11.01 12.62
CA LEU A 56 -7.29 11.87 11.60
C LEU A 56 -8.29 12.10 10.45
N GLU A 57 -8.13 13.20 9.74
CA GLU A 57 -8.94 13.51 8.57
C GLU A 57 -8.66 12.58 7.38
N GLU A 58 -9.69 12.36 6.56
CA GLU A 58 -9.51 11.73 5.26
C GLU A 58 -8.77 12.64 4.30
N GLY A 59 -8.13 12.05 3.30
CA GLY A 59 -7.43 12.79 2.27
C GLY A 59 -7.33 12.00 0.97
N ARG A 60 -6.71 12.63 -0.03
CA ARG A 60 -6.41 11.95 -1.29
C ARG A 60 -5.04 11.29 -1.23
N LEU A 61 -4.95 10.11 -1.84
CA LEU A 61 -3.73 9.35 -2.05
C LEU A 61 -3.78 8.63 -3.40
N GLU A 62 -2.81 8.94 -4.25
CA GLU A 62 -2.52 8.21 -5.47
C GLU A 62 -1.30 7.31 -5.27
N VAL A 63 -1.39 6.07 -5.73
CA VAL A 63 -0.31 5.08 -5.70
C VAL A 63 -0.02 4.60 -7.12
N LYS A 64 1.20 4.84 -7.60
CA LYS A 64 1.64 4.41 -8.94
C LYS A 64 2.91 3.57 -8.86
N PRO A 65 2.97 2.39 -9.50
CA PRO A 65 4.22 1.66 -9.60
C PRO A 65 5.22 2.44 -10.46
N LEU A 66 6.45 2.64 -9.98
CA LEU A 66 7.51 3.22 -10.80
C LEU A 66 8.02 2.25 -11.86
N ARG A 67 7.93 0.95 -11.56
CA ARG A 67 8.31 -0.12 -12.47
C ARG A 67 7.46 -1.36 -12.21
N PHE A 68 6.78 -1.82 -13.25
CA PHE A 68 6.01 -3.06 -13.19
C PHE A 68 6.79 -4.19 -13.87
N ARG A 69 6.98 -5.31 -13.16
CA ARG A 69 7.57 -6.53 -13.72
C ARG A 69 6.81 -7.74 -13.18
N PRO A 70 6.55 -8.79 -13.98
CA PRO A 70 5.88 -10.00 -13.49
C PRO A 70 6.54 -10.62 -12.25
N ARG A 71 7.87 -10.58 -12.15
CA ARG A 71 8.64 -11.07 -11.00
C ARG A 71 8.36 -10.34 -9.67
N HIS A 72 7.68 -9.19 -9.71
CA HIS A 72 7.28 -8.46 -8.51
C HIS A 72 6.02 -9.06 -7.87
N LYS A 73 5.27 -9.89 -8.59
CA LYS A 73 4.17 -10.64 -8.02
C LYS A 73 4.69 -11.65 -6.99
N ARG A 74 4.04 -11.71 -5.84
CA ARG A 74 4.27 -12.68 -4.77
C ARG A 74 2.96 -13.37 -4.42
N LEU A 75 3.03 -14.70 -4.28
CA LEU A 75 1.94 -15.52 -3.76
C LEU A 75 2.41 -16.08 -2.43
N GLU A 76 1.86 -15.55 -1.35
CA GLU A 76 2.20 -15.97 0.02
C GLU A 76 1.08 -16.84 0.55
N ARG A 77 1.42 -18.00 1.13
CA ARG A 77 0.44 -18.88 1.76
C ARG A 77 0.26 -18.47 3.21
N TYR A 78 -0.92 -17.96 3.54
CA TYR A 78 -1.29 -17.66 4.93
C TYR A 78 -2.37 -18.63 5.39
N LYS A 79 -2.00 -19.54 6.31
CA LYS A 79 -2.83 -20.67 6.73
C LYS A 79 -3.28 -21.49 5.50
N GLU A 80 -4.57 -21.49 5.22
CA GLU A 80 -5.18 -22.23 4.10
C GLU A 80 -5.51 -21.34 2.90
N THR A 81 -5.17 -20.05 2.94
CA THR A 81 -5.50 -19.09 1.88
C THR A 81 -4.24 -18.60 1.18
N TRP A 82 -4.27 -18.60 -0.15
CA TRP A 82 -3.27 -17.94 -0.97
C TRP A 82 -3.56 -16.45 -1.05
N VAL A 83 -2.58 -15.63 -0.71
CA VAL A 83 -2.67 -14.17 -0.77
C VAL A 83 -1.74 -13.67 -1.86
N GLU A 84 -2.30 -12.97 -2.83
CA GLU A 84 -1.51 -12.27 -3.85
C GLU A 84 -1.14 -10.88 -3.37
N GLY A 85 0.13 -10.52 -3.54
CA GLY A 85 0.66 -9.19 -3.28
C GLY A 85 1.74 -8.82 -4.30
N TRP A 86 2.13 -7.56 -4.29
CA TRP A 86 3.06 -7.00 -5.25
C TRP A 86 4.20 -6.27 -4.54
N MET A 87 5.43 -6.61 -4.94
CA MET A 87 6.66 -5.94 -4.54
C MET A 87 6.98 -4.79 -5.51
N GLY A 88 8.03 -4.04 -5.20
CA GLY A 88 8.62 -3.05 -6.10
C GLY A 88 8.62 -1.65 -5.50
N ARG A 89 8.87 -0.66 -6.37
CA ARG A 89 8.90 0.75 -5.99
C ARG A 89 7.65 1.46 -6.49
N TYR A 90 7.13 2.33 -5.65
CA TYR A 90 5.89 3.05 -5.87
C TYR A 90 6.10 4.54 -5.59
N ARG A 91 5.50 5.38 -6.42
CA ARG A 91 5.32 6.80 -6.12
C ARG A 91 3.98 6.94 -5.42
N LEU A 92 3.99 7.56 -4.25
CA LEU A 92 2.81 7.97 -3.52
C LEU A 92 2.66 9.49 -3.65
N ARG A 93 1.47 9.97 -3.98
CA ARG A 93 1.14 11.40 -3.99
C ARG A 93 -0.12 11.64 -3.18
N GLY A 94 -0.13 12.60 -2.28
CA GLY A 94 -1.30 12.84 -1.45
C GLY A 94 -1.03 13.69 -0.23
N ALA A 95 -2.03 13.71 0.66
CA ALA A 95 -1.96 14.49 1.88
C ALA A 95 -0.78 14.02 2.78
N PRO A 96 0.06 14.92 3.32
CA PRO A 96 1.26 14.55 4.06
C PRO A 96 1.00 13.59 5.24
N HIS A 97 -0.13 13.74 5.94
CA HIS A 97 -0.49 12.84 7.04
C HIS A 97 -0.80 11.41 6.57
N LEU A 98 -1.38 11.25 5.37
CA LEU A 98 -1.61 9.93 4.78
C LEU A 98 -0.31 9.30 4.29
N LEU A 99 0.61 10.09 3.74
CA LEU A 99 1.95 9.60 3.36
C LEU A 99 2.70 9.10 4.59
N ARG A 100 2.66 9.85 5.68
CA ARG A 100 3.23 9.41 6.97
C ARG A 100 2.55 8.14 7.49
N LEU A 101 1.22 8.07 7.42
CA LEU A 101 0.48 6.88 7.85
C LEU A 101 0.80 5.65 7.00
N ALA A 102 1.08 5.83 5.71
CA ALA A 102 1.53 4.76 4.81
C ALA A 102 2.85 4.13 5.28
N LEU A 103 3.83 4.97 5.65
CA LEU A 103 5.13 4.52 6.14
C LEU A 103 5.00 3.79 7.47
N LEU A 104 4.21 4.35 8.40
CA LEU A 104 4.06 3.79 9.75
C LEU A 104 3.20 2.53 9.81
N SER A 105 2.15 2.44 8.99
CA SER A 105 1.15 1.35 9.08
C SER A 105 1.19 0.37 7.90
N GLY A 106 2.00 0.66 6.89
CA GLY A 106 2.03 -0.07 5.63
C GLY A 106 0.87 0.28 4.67
N LEU A 107 1.04 -0.11 3.41
CA LEU A 107 0.05 0.04 2.35
C LEU A 107 -0.86 -1.18 2.22
N GLY A 108 -2.11 -0.97 1.82
CA GLY A 108 -3.04 -2.05 1.51
C GLY A 108 -3.48 -2.87 2.72
N SER A 109 -3.82 -4.13 2.49
CA SER A 109 -4.45 -5.00 3.47
C SER A 109 -3.46 -5.91 4.20
N LYS A 110 -3.91 -6.56 5.27
CA LYS A 110 -3.17 -7.60 6.02
C LYS A 110 -1.84 -7.13 6.63
N ASN A 111 -1.72 -5.85 7.01
CA ASN A 111 -0.46 -5.31 7.56
C ASN A 111 0.01 -6.04 8.82
N SER A 112 -0.91 -6.39 9.74
CA SER A 112 -0.59 -7.18 10.94
C SER A 112 -0.17 -8.63 10.65
N GLN A 113 -0.31 -9.10 9.41
CA GLN A 113 0.13 -10.42 8.95
C GLN A 113 1.42 -10.33 8.12
N GLY A 114 2.12 -9.19 8.16
CA GLY A 114 3.40 -9.00 7.48
C GLY A 114 3.30 -8.55 6.02
N PHE A 115 2.21 -7.86 5.62
CA PHE A 115 2.05 -7.33 4.27
C PHE A 115 2.17 -5.81 4.21
N GLY A 116 2.58 -5.30 3.05
CA GLY A 116 2.49 -3.89 2.73
C GLY A 116 3.46 -2.97 3.47
N PHE A 117 4.43 -3.52 4.21
CA PHE A 117 5.47 -2.71 4.80
C PHE A 117 6.34 -2.09 3.72
N VAL A 118 6.54 -0.78 3.81
CA VAL A 118 7.24 0.04 2.84
C VAL A 118 8.24 0.93 3.55
N ARG A 119 9.29 1.32 2.85
CA ARG A 119 10.28 2.28 3.33
C ARG A 119 10.44 3.37 2.29
N GLU A 120 10.57 4.61 2.74
CA GLU A 120 10.95 5.73 1.87
C GLU A 120 12.33 5.50 1.24
N VAL A 121 12.47 5.86 -0.03
CA VAL A 121 13.74 5.83 -0.75
C VAL A 121 13.90 7.10 -1.56
N GLU A 122 15.13 7.56 -1.74
CA GLU A 122 15.41 8.71 -2.60
C GLU A 122 14.91 8.44 -4.04
N GLY A 123 14.26 9.46 -4.62
CA GLY A 123 13.72 9.38 -5.97
C GLY A 123 14.83 9.14 -6.99
N CYS A 124 14.64 8.15 -7.88
CA CYS A 124 15.47 7.96 -9.07
C CYS A 124 14.90 8.73 -10.26
#